data_AF-A0A2T0V0E1-F1
#
_entry.id   AF-A0A2T0V0E1-F1
#
_cell.length_a   1.000
_cell.length_b   1.000
_cell.length_c   1.000
_cell.angle_alpha   90.00
_cell.angle_beta   90.00
_cell.angle_gamma   90.00
#
_symmetry.space_group_name_H-M   'P 1'
#
loop_
_entity.id
_entity.type
_entity.pdbx_description
1 polymer ?
#
loop_
_entity_poly.entity_id
_entity_poly.type
_entity_poly.pdbx_seq_one_letter_code
_entity_poly.pdbx_strand_id
1 'polypeptide(L)'
;MIQPVSMPDGRPLVLAVTGTNGKTSVSTATLQLLRAIGWPAAGYDSTGITDVSGELHTPRVRRSPDYLPDMIAHQARAGARAMAMEAFVGILAEGMFERVVVDTAVCTGLELDHLDVHGSPEAY
;
A
#
# COMPACT_ATOMS: atom_id res chain seq x y z
N MET A 1 -16.98 -7.49 20.81
CA MET A 1 -17.19 -6.23 20.07
C MET A 1 -15.82 -5.75 19.64
N ILE A 2 -15.52 -5.74 18.34
CA ILE A 2 -14.23 -5.24 17.83
C ILE A 2 -14.26 -3.73 18.04
N GLN A 3 -13.28 -3.17 18.75
CA GLN A 3 -13.25 -1.73 18.96
C GLN A 3 -13.09 -1.00 17.62
N PRO A 4 -13.79 0.13 17.39
CA PRO A 4 -13.61 0.90 16.18
C PRO A 4 -12.18 1.42 16.14
N VAL A 5 -11.43 1.07 15.09
CA VAL A 5 -10.08 1.59 14.91
C VAL A 5 -10.20 3.10 14.67
N SER A 6 -9.59 3.90 15.55
CA SER A 6 -9.52 5.35 15.42
C SER A 6 -8.51 5.73 14.35
N MET A 7 -8.84 6.74 13.55
CA MET A 7 -7.95 7.30 12.53
C MET A 7 -6.80 8.05 13.23
N PRO A 8 -5.52 7.71 12.96
CA PRO A 8 -4.39 8.47 13.49
C PRO A 8 -4.34 9.85 12.83
N ASP A 9 -4.28 10.93 13.61
CA ASP A 9 -3.95 12.30 13.18
C ASP A 9 -4.66 12.81 11.91
N GLY A 10 -5.89 12.37 11.65
CA GLY A 10 -6.67 12.77 10.46
C GLY A 10 -6.23 12.15 9.13
N ARG A 11 -5.36 11.13 9.15
CA ARG A 11 -4.97 10.37 7.94
C ARG A 11 -5.60 8.96 7.91
N PRO A 12 -5.74 8.35 6.72
CA PRO A 12 -6.12 6.95 6.59
C PRO A 12 -5.15 6.02 7.30
N LEU A 13 -5.67 4.90 7.80
CA LEU A 13 -4.84 3.76 8.18
C LEU A 13 -4.13 3.22 6.94
N VAL A 14 -2.82 2.99 7.01
CA VAL A 14 -2.02 2.48 5.91
C VAL A 14 -1.57 1.06 6.24
N LEU A 15 -2.02 0.09 5.43
CA LEU A 15 -1.61 -1.29 5.46
C LEU A 15 -0.70 -1.55 4.26
N ALA A 16 0.58 -1.84 4.50
CA ALA A 16 1.56 -2.09 3.45
C ALA A 16 1.90 -3.59 3.38
N VAL A 17 1.87 -4.16 2.18
CA VAL A 17 2.18 -5.57 1.92
C VAL A 17 3.42 -5.68 1.06
N THR A 18 4.46 -6.35 1.56
CA THR A 18 5.70 -6.63 0.85
C THR A 18 6.00 -8.14 0.85
N GLY A 19 7.08 -8.52 0.16
CA GLY A 19 7.52 -9.90 -0.01
C GLY A 19 7.79 -10.26 -1.48
N THR A 20 8.27 -11.47 -1.72
CA THR A 20 8.59 -11.94 -3.08
C THR A 20 7.31 -12.15 -3.88
N ASN A 21 6.41 -12.96 -3.34
CA ASN A 21 5.19 -13.40 -4.02
C ASN A 21 3.93 -13.00 -3.23
N GLY A 22 2.79 -12.91 -3.92
CA GLY A 22 1.48 -12.72 -3.29
C GLY A 22 1.17 -11.31 -2.77
N LYS A 23 2.05 -10.32 -2.97
CA LYS A 23 1.83 -8.95 -2.49
C LYS A 23 0.53 -8.34 -3.02
N THR A 24 0.35 -8.33 -4.34
CA THR A 24 -0.87 -7.82 -5.01
C THR A 24 -2.10 -8.57 -4.54
N SER A 25 -2.06 -9.90 -4.46
CA SER A 25 -3.21 -10.70 -4.01
C SER A 25 -3.62 -10.35 -2.58
N VAL A 26 -2.65 -10.24 -1.67
CA VAL A 26 -2.91 -9.92 -0.26
C VAL A 26 -3.34 -8.46 -0.08
N SER A 27 -2.74 -7.50 -0.79
CA SER A 27 -3.15 -6.08 -0.74
C SER A 27 -4.56 -5.88 -1.31
N THR A 28 -4.89 -6.51 -2.45
CA THR A 28 -6.24 -6.49 -3.03
C THR A 28 -7.26 -7.17 -2.11
N ALA A 29 -6.95 -8.34 -1.55
CA ALA A 29 -7.85 -9.01 -0.60
C ALA A 29 -8.09 -8.17 0.66
N THR A 30 -7.05 -7.50 1.16
CA THR A 30 -7.15 -6.57 2.29
C THR A 30 -8.09 -5.41 1.97
N LEU A 31 -7.95 -4.79 0.79
CA LEU A 31 -8.86 -3.74 0.32
C LEU A 31 -10.31 -4.23 0.28
N GLN A 32 -10.54 -5.40 -0.32
CA GLN A 32 -11.87 -5.98 -0.45
C GLN A 32 -12.51 -6.28 0.91
N LEU A 33 -11.74 -6.84 1.85
CA LEU A 33 -12.21 -7.12 3.21
C LEU A 33 -12.58 -5.84 3.96
N LEU A 34 -11.75 -4.79 3.88
CA LEU A 34 -12.05 -3.48 4.47
C LEU A 34 -13.37 -2.93 3.93
N ARG A 35 -13.58 -2.97 2.62
CA ARG A 35 -14.84 -2.53 2.00
C ARG A 35 -16.03 -3.39 2.41
N ALA A 36 -15.84 -4.72 2.47
CA ALA A 36 -16.89 -5.67 2.86
C ALA A 36 -17.39 -5.43 4.29
N ILE A 37 -16.53 -4.93 5.18
CA ILE A 37 -16.91 -4.53 6.55
C ILE A 37 -17.38 -3.07 6.66
N GLY A 38 -17.64 -2.41 5.52
CA GLY A 38 -18.18 -1.05 5.45
C GLY A 38 -17.16 0.07 5.68
N TRP A 39 -15.86 -0.22 5.61
CA TRP A 39 -14.83 0.82 5.72
C TRP A 39 -14.58 1.48 4.35
N PRO A 40 -14.66 2.83 4.27
CA PRO A 40 -14.19 3.56 3.09
C PRO A 40 -12.69 3.31 2.92
N ALA A 41 -12.31 2.58 1.89
CA ALA A 41 -10.93 2.18 1.67
C ALA A 41 -10.53 2.33 0.21
N ALA A 42 -9.28 2.72 -0.01
CA ALA A 42 -8.64 2.79 -1.31
C ALA A 42 -7.40 1.88 -1.35
N GLY A 43 -6.91 1.60 -2.55
CA GLY A 43 -5.81 0.68 -2.77
C GLY A 43 -4.74 1.24 -3.69
N TYR A 44 -3.52 0.76 -3.52
CA TYR A 44 -2.42 0.97 -4.45
C TYR A 44 -1.68 -0.35 -4.67
N ASP A 45 -1.59 -0.81 -5.91
CA ASP A 45 -0.83 -2.00 -6.26
C ASP A 45 -0.21 -1.87 -7.66
N SER A 46 0.46 -2.92 -8.14
CA SER A 46 1.08 -2.92 -9.47
C SER A 46 0.11 -2.66 -10.63
N THR A 47 -1.20 -2.85 -10.43
CA THR A 47 -2.24 -2.58 -11.43
C THR A 47 -2.72 -1.13 -11.41
N GLY A 48 -2.65 -0.47 -10.25
CA GLY A 48 -2.89 0.95 -10.14
C GLY A 48 -3.41 1.44 -8.80
N ILE A 49 -4.16 2.54 -8.84
CA ILE A 49 -4.82 3.11 -7.67
C ILE A 49 -6.30 2.80 -7.77
N THR A 50 -6.82 1.97 -6.86
CA THR A 50 -8.26 1.82 -6.71
C THR A 50 -8.75 2.89 -5.75
N ASP A 51 -9.50 3.87 -6.24
CA ASP A 51 -9.93 4.98 -5.40
C ASP A 51 -11.02 4.59 -4.39
N VAL A 52 -11.41 5.49 -3.49
CA VAL A 52 -12.40 5.19 -2.44
C VAL A 52 -13.80 4.88 -2.99
N SER A 53 -14.13 5.35 -4.20
CA SER A 53 -15.38 5.03 -4.90
C SER A 53 -15.35 3.63 -5.53
N GLY A 54 -14.15 3.08 -5.72
CA GLY A 54 -13.90 1.76 -6.28
C GLY A 54 -13.43 1.76 -7.73
N GLU A 55 -13.18 2.93 -8.32
CA GLU A 55 -12.66 3.05 -9.69
C GLU A 55 -11.15 2.78 -9.71
N LEU A 56 -10.69 1.99 -10.69
CA LEU A 56 -9.28 1.70 -10.90
C LEU A 56 -8.67 2.72 -11.87
N HIS A 57 -7.67 3.44 -11.38
CA HIS A 57 -6.94 4.44 -12.15
C HIS A 57 -5.54 3.94 -12.48
N THR A 58 -5.13 4.10 -13.74
CA THR A 58 -3.74 3.89 -14.12
C THR A 58 -2.87 4.97 -13.47
N PRO A 59 -1.90 4.61 -12.63
CA PRO A 59 -1.15 5.58 -11.86
C PRO A 59 -0.13 6.28 -12.76
N ARG A 60 -0.09 7.61 -12.71
CA ARG A 60 1.07 8.37 -13.17
C ARG A 60 2.10 8.40 -12.05
N VAL A 61 2.83 7.29 -11.90
CA VAL A 61 3.83 7.15 -10.83
C VAL A 61 4.94 8.19 -11.02
N ARG A 62 5.14 9.02 -9.99
CA ARG A 62 6.29 9.93 -9.89
C ARG A 62 7.30 9.28 -8.94
N ARG A 63 8.50 8.98 -9.43
CA ARG A 63 9.59 8.40 -8.63
C ARG A 63 10.16 9.45 -7.67
N SER A 64 9.57 9.54 -6.47
CA SER A 64 9.87 10.54 -5.46
C SER A 64 9.29 10.12 -4.10
N PRO A 65 9.96 10.44 -2.96
CA PRO A 65 9.43 10.23 -1.62
C PRO A 65 8.09 10.93 -1.32
N ASP A 66 7.71 11.93 -2.13
CA ASP A 66 6.47 12.70 -1.92
C ASP A 66 5.25 12.09 -2.64
N TYR A 67 5.45 11.14 -3.55
CA TYR A 67 4.35 10.58 -4.36
C TYR A 67 3.30 9.85 -3.53
N LEU A 68 3.71 8.94 -2.65
CA LEU A 68 2.79 8.18 -1.82
C LEU A 68 2.08 9.07 -0.78
N PRO A 69 2.75 9.99 -0.06
CA PRO A 69 2.08 10.97 0.79
C PRO A 69 1.00 11.79 0.06
N ASP A 70 1.30 12.32 -1.13
CA ASP A 70 0.35 13.11 -1.93
C ASP A 70 -0.88 12.27 -2.31
N MET A 71 -0.66 11.03 -2.75
CA MET A 71 -1.70 10.09 -3.14
C MET A 71 -2.58 9.71 -1.93
N ILE A 72 -1.98 9.38 -0.79
CA ILE A 72 -2.70 9.10 0.46
C ILE A 72 -3.53 10.31 0.88
N ALA A 73 -2.96 11.52 0.83
CA ALA A 73 -3.66 12.75 1.16
C ALA A 73 -4.80 13.07 0.18
N HIS A 74 -4.66 12.70 -1.10
CA HIS A 74 -5.75 12.80 -2.08
C HIS A 74 -6.90 11.86 -1.74
N GLN A 75 -6.61 10.59 -1.48
CA GLN A 75 -7.63 9.61 -1.08
C GLN A 75 -8.29 9.96 0.26
N ALA A 76 -7.53 10.48 1.21
CA ALA A 76 -8.05 10.98 2.49
C ALA A 76 -9.08 12.09 2.27
N ARG A 77 -8.77 13.07 1.41
CA ARG A 77 -9.71 14.15 1.05
C ARG A 77 -10.97 13.64 0.33
N ALA A 78 -10.85 12.54 -0.40
CA ALA A 78 -11.99 11.85 -1.02
C ALA A 78 -12.82 11.02 -0.01
N GLY A 79 -12.37 10.89 1.25
CA GLY A 79 -13.08 10.19 2.32
C GLY A 79 -12.54 8.80 2.65
N ALA A 80 -11.40 8.40 2.11
CA ALA A 80 -10.77 7.15 2.49
C ALA A 80 -10.37 7.15 3.98
N ARG A 81 -10.70 6.07 4.67
CA ARG A 81 -10.33 5.80 6.06
C ARG A 81 -9.25 4.73 6.18
N ALA A 82 -9.02 3.96 5.13
CA ALA A 82 -7.93 3.01 5.04
C ALA A 82 -7.33 2.97 3.62
N MET A 83 -6.07 2.59 3.56
CA MET A 83 -5.27 2.38 2.36
C MET A 83 -4.63 1.00 2.44
N ALA A 84 -4.91 0.12 1.49
CA ALA A 84 -4.18 -1.13 1.32
C ALA A 84 -3.17 -0.98 0.17
N MET A 85 -1.89 -1.10 0.47
CA MET A 85 -0.81 -0.71 -0.44
C MET A 85 0.16 -1.86 -0.66
N GLU A 86 0.48 -2.15 -1.91
CA GLU A 86 1.60 -2.99 -2.28
C GLU A 86 2.91 -2.20 -2.13
N ALA A 87 3.85 -2.76 -1.38
CA ALA A 87 5.20 -2.29 -1.19
C ALA A 87 6.17 -3.21 -1.97
N PHE A 88 6.29 -3.00 -3.28
CA PHE A 88 7.15 -3.80 -4.14
C PHE A 88 8.56 -3.21 -4.26
N VAL A 89 9.49 -4.03 -4.73
CA VAL A 89 10.92 -3.75 -4.58
C VAL A 89 11.38 -2.45 -5.24
N GLY A 90 10.83 -2.13 -6.42
CA GLY A 90 11.17 -0.90 -7.13
C GLY A 90 10.84 0.36 -6.34
N ILE A 91 9.64 0.43 -5.71
CA ILE A 91 9.23 1.62 -4.96
C ILE A 91 9.90 1.70 -3.58
N LEU A 92 10.26 0.55 -3.00
CA LEU A 92 11.05 0.52 -1.77
C LEU A 92 12.48 0.99 -2.02
N ALA A 93 13.13 0.51 -3.08
CA ALA A 93 14.48 0.92 -3.48
C ALA A 93 14.56 2.41 -3.84
N GLU A 94 13.46 3.00 -4.31
CA GLU A 94 13.36 4.43 -4.61
C GLU A 94 13.00 5.31 -3.39
N GLY A 95 12.91 4.72 -2.20
CA GLY A 95 12.58 5.46 -0.97
C GLY A 95 11.16 6.03 -0.95
N MET A 96 10.24 5.53 -1.80
CA MET A 96 8.90 6.12 -1.92
C MET A 96 8.06 5.97 -0.64
N PHE A 97 8.38 4.98 0.19
CA PHE A 97 7.74 4.75 1.49
C PHE A 97 8.38 5.52 2.65
N GLU A 98 9.52 6.21 2.46
CA GLU A 98 10.26 6.87 3.55
C GLU A 98 9.42 7.90 4.32
N ARG A 99 8.43 8.51 3.65
CA ARG A 99 7.55 9.55 4.22
C ARG A 99 6.15 9.02 4.53
N VAL A 100 5.93 7.72 4.44
CA VAL A 100 4.64 7.09 4.71
C VAL A 100 4.63 6.53 6.12
N VAL A 101 3.67 6.98 6.94
CA VAL A 101 3.42 6.34 8.24
C VAL A 101 2.58 5.08 8.00
N VAL A 102 3.21 3.92 8.12
CA VAL A 102 2.58 2.61 7.95
C VAL A 102 2.07 2.11 9.30
N ASP A 103 0.77 1.83 9.41
CA ASP A 103 0.16 1.31 10.64
C ASP A 103 0.28 -0.21 10.74
N THR A 104 0.33 -0.89 9.60
CA THR A 104 0.50 -2.35 9.56
C THR A 104 1.35 -2.73 8.37
N ALA A 105 2.46 -3.40 8.62
CA ALA A 105 3.32 -3.98 7.59
C ALA A 105 3.15 -5.50 7.58
N VAL A 106 2.94 -6.06 6.39
CA VAL A 106 2.82 -7.50 6.16
C VAL A 106 3.93 -7.94 5.23
N CYS A 107 4.73 -8.92 5.63
CA CYS A 107 5.64 -9.63 4.74
C CYS A 107 5.03 -10.99 4.42
N THR A 108 4.71 -11.25 3.15
CA THR A 108 4.15 -12.53 2.71
C THR A 108 5.17 -13.67 2.75
N GLY A 109 6.46 -13.31 2.62
CA GLY A 109 7.59 -14.22 2.58
C GLY A 109 8.72 -13.65 1.73
N LEU A 110 9.94 -14.11 1.99
CA LEU A 110 11.12 -13.83 1.17
C LEU A 110 11.60 -15.16 0.58
N GLU A 111 11.52 -15.27 -0.73
CA GLU A 111 12.07 -16.35 -1.54
C GLU A 111 13.16 -15.77 -2.44
N LEU A 112 14.09 -16.62 -2.90
CA LEU A 112 15.18 -16.17 -3.76
C LEU A 112 14.60 -15.70 -5.11
N ASP A 113 14.63 -14.40 -5.36
CA ASP A 113 14.11 -13.75 -6.57
C ASP A 113 14.90 -12.45 -6.83
N HIS A 114 14.89 -11.96 -8.07
CA HIS A 114 15.49 -10.67 -8.47
C HIS A 114 16.97 -10.45 -8.06
N LEU A 115 17.81 -11.49 -8.06
CA LEU A 115 19.24 -11.36 -7.76
C LEU A 115 20.01 -10.45 -8.72
N ASP A 116 19.49 -10.25 -9.93
CA ASP A 116 19.99 -9.28 -10.90
C ASP A 116 19.82 -7.83 -10.44
N VAL A 117 18.82 -7.55 -9.60
CA VAL A 117 18.54 -6.21 -9.03
C VAL A 117 19.28 -6.00 -7.71
N HIS A 118 19.36 -7.04 -6.87
CA HIS A 118 19.86 -6.91 -5.49
C HIS A 118 21.33 -7.32 -5.31
N GLY A 119 21.91 -8.10 -6.23
CA GLY A 119 23.30 -8.52 -6.20
C GLY A 119 23.64 -9.60 -5.16
N SER A 120 22.89 -9.70 -4.04
CA SER A 120 22.99 -10.81 -3.09
C SER A 120 21.66 -11.06 -2.35
N PRO A 121 21.44 -12.27 -1.80
CA PRO A 121 20.27 -12.57 -0.97
C PRO A 121 20.17 -11.71 0.29
N GLU A 122 21.28 -11.23 0.85
CA GLU A 122 21.31 -10.37 2.04
C GLU A 122 20.88 -8.93 1.74
N ALA A 123 21.06 -8.48 0.50
CA ALA A 123 20.59 -7.18 0.02
C ALA A 123 19.12 -7.21 -0.47
N TYR A 124 18.51 -8.41 -0.47
CA TYR A 124 17.11 -8.65 -0.78
C TYR A 124 16.27 -8.68 0.52
#